data_AF-K6TI73-F1
#
_entry.id   AF-K6TI73-F1
#
_cell.length_a   1.000
_cell.length_b   1.000
_cell.length_c   1.000
_cell.angle_alpha   90.00
_cell.angle_beta   90.00
_cell.angle_gamma   90.00
#
_symmetry.space_group_name_H-M   'P 1'
#
loop_
_entity.id
_entity.type
_entity.pdbx_description
1 polymer ?
#
loop_
_entity_poly.entity_id
_entity_poly.type
_entity_poly.pdbx_seq_one_letter_code
_entity_poly.pdbx_strand_id
1 'polypeptide(L)'
;MDSNRLKILISKIYNDGLFHYESSEEKSNELNELEQMTDYENVNELFYSDLAPNYVFDTIIFYEKIKNENFDEKKYIQIISELTNNLGKIKEYELDVYCKLLGKEFNINANEVFDFIFELFGEGLTPEDIYIRLKK
;
A
#
# COMPACT_ATOMS: atom_id res chain seq x y z
N MET A 1 12.18 8.25 10.39
CA MET A 1 11.84 9.18 9.30
C MET A 1 11.34 10.50 9.89
N ASP A 2 11.74 11.65 9.33
CA ASP A 2 11.22 12.97 9.72
C ASP A 2 9.93 13.27 8.95
N SER A 3 8.79 13.23 9.65
CA SER A 3 7.46 13.44 9.04
C SER A 3 7.25 14.84 8.47
N ASN A 4 7.90 15.87 9.01
CA ASN A 4 7.75 17.24 8.50
C ASN A 4 8.51 17.41 7.19
N ARG A 5 9.75 16.90 7.14
CA ARG A 5 10.54 16.86 5.90
C ARG A 5 9.82 16.05 4.82
N LEU A 6 9.25 14.90 5.18
CA LEU A 6 8.47 14.06 4.26
C LEU A 6 7.29 14.82 3.64
N LYS A 7 6.49 15.52 4.45
CA LYS A 7 5.35 16.31 3.94
C LYS A 7 5.78 17.39 2.97
N ILE A 8 6.86 18.11 3.28
CA ILE A 8 7.39 19.18 2.43
C ILE A 8 7.84 18.60 1.08
N LEU A 9 8.58 17.50 1.11
CA LEU A 9 9.13 16.86 -0.08
C LEU A 9 8.01 16.33 -1.00
N ILE A 10 7.04 15.60 -0.45
CA ILE A 10 5.87 15.10 -1.19
C ILE A 10 5.08 16.25 -1.81
N SER A 11 4.84 17.32 -1.04
CA SER A 11 4.10 18.49 -1.55
C SER A 11 4.84 19.16 -2.71
N LYS A 12 6.17 19.24 -2.63
CA LYS A 12 7.00 19.77 -3.71
C LYS A 12 6.92 18.91 -4.96
N ILE A 13 7.11 17.59 -4.83
CA ILE A 13 7.03 16.64 -5.95
C ILE A 13 5.68 16.74 -6.66
N TYR A 14 4.59 16.80 -5.91
CA TYR A 14 3.25 16.90 -6.47
C TYR A 14 3.01 18.25 -7.17
N ASN A 15 3.33 19.37 -6.51
CA ASN A 15 3.06 20.72 -7.04
C ASN A 15 3.90 21.04 -8.28
N ASP A 16 5.14 20.56 -8.31
CA ASP A 16 6.08 20.82 -9.40
C ASP A 16 6.00 19.74 -10.50
N GLY A 17 5.16 18.70 -10.32
CA GLY A 17 4.97 17.61 -11.29
C GLY A 17 6.23 16.77 -11.50
N LEU A 18 7.02 16.53 -10.44
CA LEU A 18 8.34 15.91 -10.53
C LEU A 18 8.30 14.37 -10.57
N PHE A 19 7.23 13.81 -11.12
CA PHE A 19 6.95 12.37 -11.23
C PHE A 19 6.64 11.98 -12.67
N HIS A 20 7.02 10.76 -13.04
CA HIS A 20 7.12 10.35 -14.44
C HIS A 20 6.37 9.05 -14.70
N TYR A 21 5.41 9.03 -15.63
CA TYR A 21 4.67 7.81 -15.99
C TYR A 21 5.55 6.76 -16.69
N GLU A 22 6.59 7.20 -17.40
CA GLU A 22 7.50 6.31 -18.12
C GLU A 22 8.75 6.00 -17.29
N SER A 23 9.05 4.71 -17.09
CA SER A 23 10.20 4.25 -16.31
C SER A 23 11.57 4.56 -16.92
N SER A 24 11.61 5.16 -18.11
CA SER A 24 12.82 5.52 -18.84
C SER A 24 13.30 6.95 -18.61
N GLU A 25 12.48 7.79 -17.95
CA GLU A 25 12.84 9.17 -17.63
C GLU A 25 13.72 9.23 -16.38
N GLU A 26 14.71 10.12 -16.40
CA GLU A 26 15.59 10.34 -15.26
C GLU A 26 14.78 10.89 -14.09
N LYS A 27 14.80 10.18 -12.94
CA LYS A 27 14.08 10.62 -11.75
C LYS A 27 14.61 11.97 -11.26
N SER A 28 13.70 12.86 -10.87
CA SER A 28 14.03 14.09 -10.17
C SER A 28 14.86 13.83 -8.90
N ASN A 29 15.67 14.80 -8.49
CA ASN A 29 16.43 14.70 -7.24
C ASN A 29 15.50 14.53 -6.04
N GLU A 30 14.33 15.15 -6.08
CA GLU A 30 13.31 15.08 -5.06
C GLU A 30 12.70 13.68 -4.94
N LEU A 31 12.41 13.01 -6.07
CA LEU A 31 11.98 11.61 -6.04
C LEU A 31 13.07 10.70 -5.50
N ASN A 32 14.32 10.88 -5.94
CA ASN A 32 15.45 10.09 -5.43
C ASN A 32 15.65 10.31 -3.92
N GLU A 33 15.50 11.53 -3.43
CA GLU A 33 15.52 11.84 -1.99
C GLU A 33 14.37 11.14 -1.27
N LEU A 34 13.16 11.15 -1.84
CA LEU A 34 12.01 10.48 -1.25
C LEU A 34 12.25 8.97 -1.13
N GLU A 35 12.74 8.31 -2.18
CA GLU A 35 13.10 6.88 -2.17
C GLU A 35 14.22 6.54 -1.18
N GLN A 36 15.11 7.48 -0.87
CA GLN A 36 16.13 7.28 0.16
C GLN A 36 15.59 7.49 1.58
N MET A 37 14.49 8.24 1.73
CA MET A 37 13.87 8.56 3.01
C MET A 37 12.85 7.51 3.48
N THR A 38 12.28 6.75 2.55
CA THR A 38 11.27 5.72 2.80
C THR A 38 11.68 4.40 2.19
N ASP A 39 11.25 3.30 2.79
CA ASP A 39 11.43 1.97 2.24
C ASP A 39 10.27 1.55 1.31
N TYR A 40 9.37 2.47 0.97
CA TYR A 40 8.25 2.20 0.08
C TYR A 40 8.73 1.88 -1.33
N GLU A 41 8.31 0.73 -1.85
CA GLU A 41 8.66 0.26 -3.19
C GLU A 41 7.99 1.15 -4.25
N ASN A 42 8.81 1.77 -5.10
CA ASN A 42 8.39 2.65 -6.19
C ASN A 42 7.49 3.82 -5.75
N VAL A 43 8.05 4.79 -5.03
CA VAL A 43 7.30 5.98 -4.56
C VAL A 43 6.71 6.81 -5.70
N ASN A 44 7.25 6.71 -6.91
CA ASN A 44 6.79 7.42 -8.10
C ASN A 44 5.34 6.99 -8.46
N GLU A 45 4.98 5.73 -8.26
CA GLU A 45 3.63 5.22 -8.53
C GLU A 45 2.56 5.89 -7.67
N LEU A 46 2.92 6.36 -6.47
CA LEU A 46 1.97 7.01 -5.56
C LEU A 46 1.48 8.36 -6.10
N PHE A 47 2.17 8.94 -7.08
CA PHE A 47 1.80 10.22 -7.68
C PHE A 47 1.03 10.07 -9.00
N TYR A 48 0.87 8.85 -9.53
CA TYR A 48 0.17 8.62 -10.81
C TYR A 48 -1.34 8.71 -10.71
N SER A 49 -1.86 8.37 -9.55
CA SER A 49 -3.26 8.62 -9.21
C SER A 49 -3.40 10.12 -8.92
N ASP A 50 -4.50 10.76 -9.33
CA ASP A 50 -4.86 12.16 -9.00
C ASP A 50 -5.09 12.39 -7.47
N LEU A 51 -4.45 11.58 -6.63
CA LEU A 51 -4.55 11.58 -5.20
C LEU A 51 -3.71 12.71 -4.62
N ALA A 52 -4.30 13.41 -3.67
CA ALA A 52 -3.68 14.56 -3.03
C ALA A 52 -2.36 14.20 -2.32
N PRO A 53 -1.44 15.15 -2.12
CA PRO A 53 -0.20 14.95 -1.36
C PRO A 53 -0.38 14.26 0.00
N ASN A 54 -1.50 14.50 0.66
CA ASN A 54 -1.83 13.86 1.95
C ASN A 54 -2.03 12.35 1.82
N TYR A 55 -2.62 11.87 0.71
CA TYR A 55 -2.76 10.44 0.46
C TYR A 55 -1.38 9.77 0.34
N VAL A 56 -0.46 10.37 -0.43
CA VAL A 56 0.91 9.84 -0.58
C VAL A 56 1.62 9.80 0.78
N PHE A 57 1.50 10.88 1.56
CA PHE A 57 2.06 10.94 2.91
C PHE A 57 1.49 9.86 3.83
N ASP A 58 0.16 9.73 3.90
CA ASP A 58 -0.51 8.76 4.75
C ASP A 58 -0.16 7.32 4.33
N THR A 59 -0.07 7.06 3.02
CA THR A 59 0.35 5.77 2.45
C THR A 59 1.76 5.38 2.92
N ILE A 60 2.73 6.29 2.77
CA ILE A 60 4.12 6.05 3.19
C ILE A 60 4.19 5.82 4.70
N ILE A 61 3.54 6.67 5.50
CA ILE A 61 3.54 6.53 6.96
C ILE A 61 2.92 5.21 7.39
N PHE A 62 1.82 4.82 6.76
CA PHE A 62 1.14 3.57 7.07
C PHE A 62 1.98 2.36 6.67
N TYR A 63 2.58 2.37 5.48
CA TYR A 63 3.50 1.33 5.04
C TYR A 63 4.69 1.18 6.00
N GLU A 64 5.33 2.27 6.39
CA GLU A 64 6.45 2.26 7.35
C GLU A 64 6.04 1.67 8.70
N LYS A 65 4.83 2.01 9.19
CA LYS A 65 4.28 1.41 10.41
C LYS A 65 4.13 -0.10 10.24
N ILE A 66 3.50 -0.53 9.16
CA ILE A 66 3.22 -1.94 8.86
C ILE A 66 4.51 -2.73 8.67
N LYS A 67 5.48 -2.22 7.90
CA LYS A 67 6.77 -2.86 7.64
C LYS A 67 7.54 -3.19 8.94
N ASN A 68 7.37 -2.36 9.96
CA ASN A 68 8.00 -2.56 11.27
C ASN A 68 7.20 -3.47 12.21
N GLU A 69 6.00 -3.92 11.81
CA GLU A 69 5.26 -4.95 12.53
C GLU A 69 5.85 -6.33 12.24
N ASN A 70 5.86 -7.20 13.27
CA ASN A 70 6.22 -8.60 13.07
C ASN A 70 5.03 -9.34 12.48
N PHE A 71 5.14 -9.76 11.21
CA PHE A 71 4.08 -10.45 10.51
C PHE A 71 4.07 -11.94 10.85
N ASP A 72 2.95 -12.36 11.43
CA ASP A 72 2.61 -13.76 11.62
C ASP A 72 1.25 -14.07 10.97
N GLU A 73 0.87 -15.34 11.03
CA GLU A 73 -0.42 -15.83 10.52
C GLU A 73 -1.61 -15.02 11.06
N LYS A 74 -1.59 -14.66 12.36
CA LYS A 74 -2.69 -13.91 12.98
C LYS A 74 -2.81 -12.51 12.39
N LYS A 75 -1.70 -11.86 12.09
CA LYS A 75 -1.71 -10.54 11.45
C LYS A 75 -2.28 -10.58 10.04
N TYR A 76 -1.93 -11.59 9.25
CA TYR A 76 -2.53 -11.75 7.92
C TYR A 76 -4.04 -12.01 7.99
N ILE A 77 -4.48 -12.89 8.90
CA ILE A 77 -5.91 -13.13 9.13
C ILE A 77 -6.62 -11.85 9.58
N GLN A 78 -5.99 -11.04 10.45
CA GLN A 78 -6.54 -9.76 10.88
C GLN A 78 -6.74 -8.81 9.69
N ILE A 79 -5.76 -8.70 8.79
CA ILE A 79 -5.88 -7.85 7.60
C ILE A 79 -7.01 -8.34 6.71
N ILE A 80 -7.08 -9.65 6.43
CA ILE A 80 -8.19 -10.24 5.64
C ILE A 80 -9.53 -9.92 6.30
N SER A 81 -9.63 -10.04 7.63
CA SER A 81 -10.83 -9.68 8.38
C SER A 81 -11.19 -8.19 8.26
N GLU A 82 -10.21 -7.29 8.30
CA GLU A 82 -10.47 -5.87 8.06
C GLU A 82 -11.05 -5.66 6.65
N LEU A 83 -10.43 -6.28 5.63
CA LEU A 83 -10.85 -6.18 4.23
C LEU A 83 -12.28 -6.69 3.99
N THR A 84 -12.71 -7.74 4.69
CA THR A 84 -14.05 -8.32 4.52
C THR A 84 -15.11 -7.71 5.43
N ASN A 85 -14.78 -7.46 6.71
CA ASN A 85 -15.77 -7.06 7.73
C ASN A 85 -15.85 -5.55 7.98
N ASN A 86 -14.80 -4.80 7.65
CA ASN A 86 -14.71 -3.36 7.93
C ASN A 86 -14.44 -2.51 6.68
N LEU A 87 -14.74 -3.03 5.49
CA LEU A 87 -14.44 -2.36 4.22
C LEU A 87 -14.88 -0.89 4.17
N GLY A 88 -16.08 -0.57 4.65
CA GLY A 88 -16.60 0.82 4.66
C GLY A 88 -15.87 1.78 5.60
N LYS A 89 -14.92 1.30 6.41
CA LYS A 89 -14.09 2.09 7.32
C LYS A 89 -12.61 2.13 6.91
N ILE A 90 -12.20 1.23 6.02
CA ILE A 90 -10.84 1.18 5.50
C ILE A 90 -10.64 2.37 4.57
N LYS A 91 -9.57 3.12 4.79
CA LYS A 91 -9.20 4.18 3.86
C LYS A 91 -8.52 3.57 2.64
N GLU A 92 -8.66 4.22 1.50
CA GLU A 92 -8.09 3.79 0.23
C GLU A 92 -6.58 3.47 0.33
N TYR A 93 -5.80 4.32 1.01
CA TYR A 93 -4.37 4.05 1.20
C TYR A 93 -4.08 2.81 2.06
N GLU A 94 -4.95 2.49 3.02
CA GLU A 94 -4.81 1.31 3.87
C GLU A 94 -5.12 0.05 3.05
N LEU A 95 -6.17 0.12 2.22
CA LEU A 95 -6.52 -0.93 1.27
C LEU A 95 -5.35 -1.24 0.34
N ASP A 96 -4.74 -0.23 -0.28
CA ASP A 96 -3.63 -0.42 -1.21
C ASP A 96 -2.40 -1.06 -0.54
N VAL A 97 -2.05 -0.61 0.67
CA VAL A 97 -0.95 -1.19 1.44
C VAL A 97 -1.24 -2.63 1.84
N TYR A 98 -2.46 -2.92 2.30
CA TYR A 98 -2.86 -4.28 2.65
C TYR A 98 -2.85 -5.23 1.45
N CYS A 99 -3.37 -4.79 0.30
CA CYS A 99 -3.36 -5.57 -0.93
C CYS A 99 -1.94 -5.86 -1.41
N LYS A 100 -1.04 -4.86 -1.40
CA LYS A 100 0.38 -5.06 -1.73
C LYS A 100 1.06 -6.05 -0.79
N LEU A 101 0.79 -5.96 0.51
CA LEU A 101 1.37 -6.84 1.51
C LEU A 101 0.91 -8.30 1.32
N LEU A 102 -0.39 -8.54 1.21
CA LEU A 102 -0.95 -9.87 1.00
C LEU A 102 -0.53 -10.44 -0.35
N GLY A 103 -0.48 -9.61 -1.39
CA GLY A 103 -0.02 -10.00 -2.71
C GLY A 103 1.42 -10.52 -2.69
N LYS A 104 2.30 -9.85 -1.92
CA LYS A 104 3.67 -10.32 -1.71
C LYS A 104 3.74 -11.62 -0.91
N GLU A 105 2.99 -11.74 0.17
CA GLU A 105 2.98 -12.94 1.03
C GLU A 105 2.48 -14.18 0.28
N PHE A 106 1.41 -14.04 -0.50
CA PHE A 106 0.74 -15.15 -1.19
C PHE A 106 1.11 -15.27 -2.66
N ASN A 107 2.03 -14.44 -3.15
CA ASN A 107 2.44 -14.38 -4.55
C ASN A 107 1.25 -14.19 -5.52
N ILE A 108 0.39 -13.23 -5.18
CA ILE A 108 -0.80 -12.81 -5.93
C ILE A 108 -0.55 -11.37 -6.41
N ASN A 109 -1.04 -11.02 -7.60
CA ASN A 109 -0.99 -9.64 -8.04
C ASN A 109 -1.77 -8.75 -7.06
N ALA A 110 -1.15 -7.69 -6.54
CA ALA A 110 -1.77 -6.78 -5.57
C ALA A 110 -3.12 -6.23 -6.05
N ASN A 111 -3.28 -6.01 -7.36
CA ASN A 111 -4.53 -5.51 -7.94
C ASN A 111 -5.66 -6.56 -7.95
N GLU A 112 -5.32 -7.85 -7.81
CA GLU A 112 -6.29 -8.96 -7.81
C GLU A 112 -6.60 -9.46 -6.39
N VAL A 113 -5.75 -9.12 -5.40
CA VAL A 113 -5.90 -9.58 -4.01
C VAL A 113 -7.29 -9.26 -3.46
N PHE A 114 -7.74 -8.03 -3.66
CA PHE A 114 -9.03 -7.59 -3.14
C PHE A 114 -10.18 -8.39 -3.74
N ASP A 115 -10.19 -8.56 -5.06
CA ASP A 115 -11.21 -9.32 -5.78
C ASP A 115 -11.24 -10.78 -5.33
N PHE A 116 -10.07 -11.43 -5.20
CA PHE A 116 -10.00 -12.81 -4.72
C PHE A 116 -10.52 -12.97 -3.28
N ILE A 117 -10.14 -12.06 -2.37
CA ILE A 117 -10.62 -12.11 -0.98
C ILE A 117 -12.13 -11.91 -0.93
N PHE A 118 -12.65 -10.97 -1.72
CA PHE A 118 -14.08 -10.66 -1.71
C PHE A 118 -14.93 -11.76 -2.35
N GLU A 119 -14.42 -12.42 -3.40
CA GLU A 119 -15.04 -13.61 -4.00
C GLU A 119 -15.15 -14.75 -2.97
N LEU A 120 -14.05 -15.10 -2.31
CA LEU A 120 -14.03 -16.16 -1.29
C LEU A 120 -14.93 -15.82 -0.10
N PHE A 121 -14.95 -14.55 0.33
CA PHE A 121 -15.86 -14.11 1.37
C PHE A 121 -17.33 -14.21 0.95
N GLY A 122 -17.64 -13.92 -0.33
CA GLY A 122 -18.96 -14.10 -0.93
C GLY A 122 -19.43 -15.56 -0.95
N GLU A 123 -18.51 -16.51 -0.99
CA GLU A 123 -18.78 -17.96 -0.81
C GLU A 123 -19.07 -18.35 0.66
N GLY A 124 -18.96 -17.40 1.59
CA GLY A 124 -19.23 -17.61 3.01
C GLY A 124 -18.01 -18.08 3.81
N LEU A 125 -16.79 -17.97 3.27
CA LEU A 125 -15.57 -18.33 3.99
C LEU A 125 -15.23 -17.31 5.07
N THR A 126 -14.71 -17.79 6.20
CA THR A 126 -14.17 -16.93 7.26
C THR A 126 -12.80 -16.36 6.85
N PRO A 127 -12.32 -15.27 7.47
CA PRO A 127 -10.97 -14.76 7.25
C PRO A 127 -9.87 -15.83 7.41
N GLU A 128 -10.03 -16.76 8.36
CA GLU A 128 -9.16 -17.91 8.56
C GLU A 128 -9.18 -18.87 7.37
N ASP A 129 -10.36 -19.21 6.84
CA ASP A 129 -10.50 -20.07 5.67
C ASP A 129 -9.88 -19.44 4.42
N ILE A 130 -10.07 -18.13 4.25
CA ILE A 130 -9.48 -17.35 3.15
C ILE A 130 -7.95 -17.38 3.27
N TYR A 131 -7.38 -17.12 4.45
CA TYR A 131 -5.94 -17.21 4.68
C TYR A 131 -5.38 -18.60 4.27
N ILE A 132 -6.05 -19.67 4.69
CA ILE A 132 -5.67 -21.05 4.33
C ILE A 132 -5.75 -21.27 2.82
N ARG A 133 -6.73 -20.64 2.14
CA ARG A 133 -6.91 -20.77 0.69
C ARG A 133 -5.82 -20.05 -0.09
N LEU A 134 -5.43 -18.84 0.34
CA LEU A 134 -4.39 -18.04 -0.30
C LEU A 134 -2.98 -18.63 -0.13
N LYS A 135 -2.76 -19.41 0.93
CA LYS A 135 -1.46 -20.06 1.21
C LYS A 135 -1.14 -21.28 0.32
N LYS A 136 -2.14 -21.82 -0.40
CA LYS A 136 -2.02 -23.06 -1.19
C LYS A 136 -1.69 -22.79 -2.65
#